data_AF-A0AAD4MKW2-F1
#
_entry.id   AF-A0AAD4MKW2-F1
#
_cell.length_a   1.000
_cell.length_b   1.000
_cell.length_c   1.000
_cell.angle_alpha   90.00
_cell.angle_beta   90.00
_cell.angle_gamma   90.00
#
_symmetry.space_group_name_H-M   'P 1'
#
loop_
_entity.id
_entity.type
_entity.pdbx_description
1 polymer ?
#
loop_
_entity_poly.entity_id
_entity_poly.type
_entity_poly.pdbx_seq_one_letter_code
_entity_poly.pdbx_strand_id
1 'polypeptide(L)'
;MRVMYVSEFSSDDKSGIEKKIEIVDLGNSNSQDSRESDKENMEVKEPANENAERKVWWYVDDIIAQKRIDGKAWYKVKWCGRHKSTWEPEENLELNNGQVYVKKKDWEVEKLVGHKIENGEVFYMVKWVNWEDMNWERYDVVNDCTAALKKYWKKPCRLEK
;
A
#
# COMPACT_ATOMS: atom_id res chain seq x y z
N MET A 1 -1.41 -1.44 26.29
CA MET A 1 -1.06 -0.17 25.62
C MET A 1 0.22 0.38 26.22
N ARG A 2 1.25 0.61 25.41
CA ARG A 2 2.50 1.21 25.86
C ARG A 2 2.41 2.71 25.56
N VAL A 3 2.25 3.51 26.60
CA VAL A 3 2.25 4.97 26.48
C VAL A 3 3.72 5.40 26.58
N MET A 4 4.30 5.79 25.46
CA MET A 4 5.68 6.29 25.38
C MET A 4 5.59 7.81 25.28
N TYR A 5 5.82 8.50 26.39
CA TYR A 5 5.87 9.95 26.42
C TYR A 5 7.30 10.39 26.09
N VAL A 6 7.47 11.21 25.06
CA VAL A 6 8.75 11.84 24.72
C VAL A 6 8.58 13.32 24.98
N SER A 7 9.21 13.83 26.04
CA SER A 7 9.23 15.27 26.33
C SER A 7 10.38 15.92 25.56
N GLU A 8 10.05 16.85 24.67
CA GLU A 8 11.03 17.72 24.00
C GLU A 8 11.51 18.80 24.98
N PHE A 9 12.83 18.89 25.20
CA PHE A 9 13.45 20.01 25.89
C PHE A 9 14.27 20.81 24.87
N SER A 10 13.84 22.04 24.64
CA SER A 10 14.57 23.08 23.92
C SER A 10 15.80 23.49 24.71
N SER A 11 16.96 23.58 24.05
CA SER A 11 17.84 24.75 24.08
C SER A 11 19.16 24.47 23.36
N ASP A 12 19.58 25.46 22.59
CA ASP A 12 20.93 25.64 22.08
C ASP A 12 21.98 25.41 23.17
N ASP A 13 22.92 24.48 22.96
CA ASP A 13 24.36 24.79 22.98
C ASP A 13 25.24 23.59 22.61
N LYS A 14 26.40 23.90 22.07
CA LYS A 14 27.47 22.96 21.71
C LYS A 14 28.17 22.42 22.96
N SER A 15 28.06 21.13 23.26
CA SER A 15 29.14 20.34 23.86
C SER A 15 28.71 18.88 24.01
N GLY A 16 29.57 17.95 23.60
CA GLY A 16 29.32 16.52 23.68
C GLY A 16 29.13 16.03 25.10
N ILE A 17 28.11 15.19 25.32
CA ILE A 17 28.00 14.27 26.43
C ILE A 17 27.25 13.03 25.92
N GLU A 18 27.91 11.87 25.95
CA GLU A 18 27.33 10.56 25.64
C GLU A 18 26.15 10.28 26.58
N LYS A 19 24.96 10.01 26.03
CA LYS A 19 23.78 9.59 26.81
C LYS A 19 23.75 8.06 26.91
N LYS A 20 24.20 7.56 28.06
CA LYS A 20 24.07 6.16 28.50
C LYS A 20 22.60 5.86 28.81
N ILE A 21 22.02 4.89 28.09
CA ILE A 21 20.63 4.44 28.29
C ILE A 21 20.65 3.29 29.32
N GLU A 22 20.04 3.48 30.48
CA GLU A 22 19.78 2.40 31.44
C GLU A 22 18.35 1.88 31.23
N ILE A 23 18.24 0.60 30.88
CA ILE A 23 16.97 -0.13 30.75
C ILE A 23 16.77 -0.88 32.07
N VAL A 24 15.70 -0.57 32.81
CA VAL A 24 15.30 -1.31 34.01
C VAL A 24 14.16 -2.26 33.67
N ASP A 25 14.43 -3.57 33.74
CA ASP A 25 13.44 -4.64 33.65
C ASP A 25 12.82 -4.87 35.04
N LEU A 26 11.51 -4.70 35.15
CA LEU A 26 10.74 -5.18 36.31
C LEU A 26 9.94 -6.40 35.86
N GLY A 27 10.47 -7.58 36.17
CA GLY A 27 9.76 -8.86 36.05
C GLY A 27 9.18 -9.34 37.37
N ASN A 28 8.12 -10.15 37.25
CA ASN A 28 7.56 -11.25 38.08
C ASN A 28 6.03 -11.10 38.27
N SER A 29 5.17 -12.14 38.30
CA SER A 29 5.18 -13.56 37.91
C SER A 29 3.80 -14.16 38.29
N ASN A 30 3.29 -15.08 37.46
CA ASN A 30 2.34 -16.19 37.73
C ASN A 30 1.03 -16.01 38.53
N SER A 31 -0.09 -16.44 37.92
CA SER A 31 -0.88 -17.61 38.38
C SER A 31 -2.05 -17.93 37.44
N GLN A 32 -2.39 -19.22 37.36
CA GLN A 32 -3.36 -19.88 36.49
C GLN A 32 -4.82 -19.57 36.85
N ASP A 33 -5.71 -19.69 35.85
CA ASP A 33 -6.81 -20.69 35.80
C ASP A 33 -8.17 -20.15 35.29
N SER A 34 -8.73 -20.94 34.37
CA SER A 34 -10.11 -21.13 33.92
C SER A 34 -11.08 -19.95 33.76
N ARG A 35 -11.45 -19.69 32.49
CA ARG A 35 -12.85 -19.84 32.02
C ARG A 35 -12.96 -19.70 30.51
N GLU A 36 -13.45 -20.77 29.89
CA GLU A 36 -13.97 -20.83 28.54
C GLU A 36 -14.96 -19.67 28.31
N SER A 37 -14.73 -18.92 27.23
CA SER A 37 -15.75 -18.04 26.67
C SER A 37 -15.68 -18.17 25.16
N ASP A 38 -16.65 -18.92 24.66
CA ASP A 38 -17.04 -18.96 23.26
C ASP A 38 -17.11 -17.54 22.71
N LYS A 39 -16.15 -17.20 21.85
CA LYS A 39 -16.23 -16.01 21.00
C LYS A 39 -16.58 -16.51 19.62
N GLU A 40 -17.88 -16.50 19.39
CA GLU A 40 -18.52 -16.63 18.09
C GLU A 40 -17.67 -15.96 17.01
N ASN A 41 -17.40 -16.77 16.00
CA ASN A 41 -16.92 -16.37 14.69
C ASN A 41 -17.84 -15.28 14.14
N MET A 42 -17.51 -14.01 14.41
CA MET A 42 -18.12 -12.87 13.75
C MET A 42 -17.57 -12.86 12.33
N GLU A 43 -18.22 -13.65 11.47
CA GLU A 43 -18.14 -13.54 10.03
C GLU A 43 -18.53 -12.10 9.68
N VAL A 44 -17.51 -11.24 9.54
CA VAL A 44 -17.69 -9.89 9.02
C VAL A 44 -18.13 -10.08 7.58
N LYS A 45 -19.45 -10.08 7.38
CA LYS A 45 -20.05 -9.82 6.08
C LYS A 45 -19.66 -8.40 5.71
N GLU A 46 -18.56 -8.26 4.98
CA GLU A 46 -18.30 -7.04 4.24
C GLU A 46 -19.52 -6.82 3.33
N PRO A 47 -20.26 -5.70 3.48
CA PRO A 47 -21.30 -5.41 2.51
C PRO A 47 -20.61 -5.24 1.17
N ALA A 48 -21.08 -5.98 0.16
CA ALA A 48 -20.70 -5.81 -1.22
C ALA A 48 -21.02 -4.36 -1.62
N ASN A 49 -20.04 -3.46 -1.45
CA ASN A 49 -20.17 -2.07 -1.80
C ASN A 49 -19.96 -1.94 -3.31
N GLU A 50 -20.98 -1.38 -3.94
CA GLU A 50 -21.11 -1.11 -5.35
C GLU A 50 -20.02 -0.10 -5.76
N ASN A 51 -19.16 -0.50 -6.71
CA ASN A 51 -17.95 0.18 -7.18
C ASN A 51 -16.67 -0.12 -6.36
N ALA A 52 -15.91 -1.14 -6.77
CA ALA A 52 -14.67 -1.61 -6.12
C ALA A 52 -13.46 -0.67 -6.32
N GLU A 53 -13.65 0.63 -6.15
CA GLU A 53 -12.57 1.62 -6.07
C GLU A 53 -11.97 1.60 -4.66
N ARG A 54 -10.75 1.08 -4.50
CA ARG A 54 -10.04 1.17 -3.22
C ARG A 54 -9.23 2.46 -3.19
N LYS A 55 -9.56 3.36 -2.26
CA LYS A 55 -8.74 4.55 -1.96
C LYS A 55 -7.50 4.09 -1.18
N VAL A 56 -6.34 4.07 -1.83
CA VAL A 56 -5.06 3.67 -1.23
C VAL A 56 -4.15 4.88 -1.13
N TRP A 57 -3.29 4.87 -0.12
CA TRP A 57 -2.33 5.93 0.16
C TRP A 57 -0.93 5.43 -0.11
N TRP A 58 -0.17 6.22 -0.86
CA TRP A 58 1.20 5.89 -1.23
C TRP A 58 2.16 6.90 -0.60
N TYR A 59 3.27 6.40 -0.05
CA TYR A 59 4.32 7.21 0.55
C TYR A 59 5.11 7.96 -0.52
N VAL A 60 5.19 9.28 -0.35
CA VAL A 60 6.03 10.15 -1.17
C VAL A 60 7.42 10.24 -0.54
N ASP A 61 8.44 10.01 -1.36
CA ASP A 61 9.83 10.26 -0.98
C ASP A 61 10.13 11.76 -1.08
N ASP A 62 9.78 12.38 -2.21
CA ASP A 62 10.02 13.80 -2.45
C ASP A 62 9.09 14.39 -3.52
N ILE A 63 8.89 15.71 -3.50
CA ILE A 63 8.23 16.48 -4.56
C ILE A 63 9.30 17.23 -5.36
N ILE A 64 9.63 16.71 -6.54
CA ILE A 64 10.81 17.16 -7.30
C ILE A 64 10.52 18.25 -8.32
N ALA A 65 9.24 18.53 -8.61
CA ALA A 65 8.82 19.63 -9.48
C ALA A 65 7.35 20.01 -9.26
N GLN A 66 6.98 21.21 -9.69
CA GLN A 66 5.60 21.68 -9.74
C GLN A 66 5.31 22.37 -11.08
N LYS A 67 4.06 22.31 -11.54
CA LYS A 67 3.57 23.07 -12.71
C LYS A 67 2.09 23.43 -12.52
N ARG A 68 1.60 24.41 -13.29
CA ARG A 68 0.17 24.73 -13.38
C ARG A 68 -0.36 24.39 -14.77
N ILE A 69 -1.50 23.70 -14.82
CA ILE A 69 -2.23 23.38 -16.05
C ILE A 69 -3.68 23.77 -15.78
N ASP A 70 -4.24 24.66 -16.61
CA ASP A 70 -5.63 25.16 -16.49
C ASP A 70 -5.96 25.69 -15.07
N GLY A 71 -5.02 26.43 -14.48
CA GLY A 71 -5.16 26.98 -13.13
C GLY A 71 -4.93 25.97 -11.99
N LYS A 72 -4.94 24.66 -12.28
CA LYS A 72 -4.71 23.60 -11.30
C LYS A 72 -3.23 23.30 -11.11
N ALA A 73 -2.80 23.09 -9.87
CA ALA A 73 -1.43 22.69 -9.56
C ALA A 73 -1.22 21.18 -9.74
N TRP A 74 -0.07 20.84 -10.29
CA TRP A 74 0.40 19.47 -10.49
C TRP A 74 1.81 19.34 -9.93
N TYR A 75 2.08 18.22 -9.28
CA TYR A 75 3.35 17.95 -8.60
C TYR A 75 4.00 16.70 -9.17
N LYS A 76 5.31 16.76 -9.41
CA LYS A 76 6.09 15.59 -9.83
C LYS A 76 6.56 14.86 -8.59
N VAL A 77 5.93 13.73 -8.32
CA VAL A 77 6.13 12.91 -7.13
C VAL A 77 7.23 11.89 -7.37
N LYS A 78 8.25 11.89 -6.52
CA LYS A 78 9.21 10.81 -6.38
C LYS A 78 8.68 9.86 -5.31
N TRP A 79 8.50 8.60 -5.67
CA TRP A 79 7.88 7.59 -4.80
C TRP A 79 8.92 6.86 -3.97
N CYS A 80 8.60 6.55 -2.71
CA CYS A 80 9.46 5.71 -1.88
C CYS A 80 9.66 4.34 -2.56
N GLY A 81 10.93 3.95 -2.77
CA GLY A 81 11.28 2.65 -3.34
C GLY A 81 11.04 2.49 -4.85
N ARG A 82 10.69 3.55 -5.59
CA ARG A 82 10.62 3.50 -7.08
C ARG A 82 11.56 4.50 -7.74
N HIS A 83 12.11 4.11 -8.89
CA HIS A 83 12.98 4.96 -9.71
C HIS A 83 12.20 5.96 -10.58
N LYS A 84 10.96 5.62 -10.96
CA LYS A 84 10.12 6.47 -11.83
C LYS A 84 9.30 7.43 -10.98
N SER A 85 9.22 8.68 -11.42
CA SER A 85 8.36 9.73 -10.84
C SER A 85 7.14 9.97 -11.73
N THR A 86 6.03 10.41 -11.14
CA THR A 86 4.78 10.71 -11.88
C THR A 86 4.25 12.09 -11.52
N TRP A 87 3.45 12.69 -12.41
CA TRP A 87 2.76 13.93 -12.12
C TRP A 87 1.40 13.63 -11.50
N GLU A 88 1.14 14.19 -10.32
CA GLU A 88 -0.10 14.01 -9.57
C GLU A 88 -0.75 15.39 -9.34
N PRO A 89 -2.08 15.51 -9.45
CA PRO A 89 -2.78 16.77 -9.17
C PRO A 89 -2.71 17.09 -7.67
N GLU A 90 -2.78 18.38 -7.32
CA GLU A 90 -2.86 18.85 -5.93
C GLU A 90 -3.93 18.13 -5.11
N GLU A 91 -5.07 17.85 -5.74
CA GLU A 91 -6.21 17.14 -5.12
C GLU A 91 -5.88 15.71 -4.66
N ASN A 92 -4.81 15.10 -5.19
CA ASN A 92 -4.34 13.79 -4.76
C ASN A 92 -3.34 13.87 -3.60
N LEU A 93 -2.73 15.03 -3.33
CA LEU A 93 -1.71 15.17 -2.29
C LEU A 93 -2.36 15.53 -0.96
N GLU A 94 -1.92 14.88 0.11
CA GLU A 94 -2.37 15.19 1.46
C GLU A 94 -1.18 15.21 2.41
N LEU A 95 -1.10 16.26 3.24
CA LEU A 95 -0.05 16.45 4.22
C LEU A 95 -0.56 16.02 5.59
N ASN A 96 0.13 15.07 6.22
CA ASN A 96 -0.18 14.62 7.57
C ASN A 96 1.12 14.48 8.38
N ASN A 97 1.22 15.19 9.50
CA ASN A 97 2.39 15.22 10.38
C ASN A 97 3.73 15.46 9.65
N GLY A 98 3.74 16.40 8.70
CA GLY A 98 4.94 16.74 7.91
C GLY A 98 5.30 15.74 6.81
N GLN A 99 4.54 14.64 6.66
CA GLN A 99 4.70 13.66 5.60
C GLN A 99 3.64 13.87 4.51
N VAL A 100 4.07 13.89 3.24
CA VAL A 100 3.18 13.96 2.08
C VAL A 100 2.77 12.55 1.67
N TYR A 101 1.49 12.37 1.38
CA TYR A 101 0.92 11.15 0.84
C TYR A 101 0.17 11.46 -0.45
N VAL A 102 0.10 10.47 -1.34
CA VAL A 102 -0.78 10.56 -2.52
C VAL A 102 -1.93 9.57 -2.38
N LYS A 103 -3.14 10.11 -2.47
CA LYS A 103 -4.38 9.37 -2.66
C LYS A 103 -4.43 8.85 -4.09
N LYS A 104 -4.39 7.52 -4.25
CA LYS A 104 -4.66 6.86 -5.53
C LYS A 104 -5.90 5.99 -5.46
N LYS A 105 -6.58 5.91 -6.60
CA LYS A 105 -7.60 4.92 -6.85
C LYS A 105 -6.90 3.70 -7.40
N ASP A 106 -6.83 2.65 -6.59
CA ASP A 106 -6.33 1.36 -7.03
C ASP A 106 -7.52 0.44 -7.27
N TRP A 107 -7.49 -0.25 -8.40
CA TRP A 107 -8.48 -1.25 -8.78
C TRP A 107 -7.94 -2.63 -8.45
N GLU A 108 -8.78 -3.46 -7.86
CA GLU A 108 -8.39 -4.82 -7.52
C GLU A 108 -8.56 -5.75 -8.73
N VAL A 109 -7.51 -6.53 -9.01
CA VAL A 109 -7.55 -7.56 -10.06
C VAL A 109 -8.28 -8.79 -9.53
N GLU A 110 -9.41 -9.16 -10.14
CA GLU A 110 -10.14 -10.39 -9.82
C GLU A 110 -9.36 -11.61 -10.33
N LYS A 111 -8.97 -11.57 -11.60
CA LYS A 111 -8.20 -12.64 -12.26
C LYS A 111 -7.53 -12.16 -13.54
N LEU A 112 -6.45 -12.83 -13.90
CA LEU A 112 -5.86 -12.72 -15.22
C LEU A 112 -6.45 -13.83 -16.10
N VAL A 113 -6.94 -13.47 -17.28
CA VAL A 113 -7.66 -14.39 -18.17
C VAL A 113 -6.76 -14.87 -19.31
N GLY A 114 -5.84 -14.01 -19.76
CA GLY A 114 -4.96 -14.28 -20.89
C GLY A 114 -3.67 -13.47 -20.79
N HIS A 115 -2.70 -13.82 -21.64
CA HIS A 115 -1.55 -12.97 -21.91
C HIS A 115 -1.24 -13.03 -23.41
N LYS A 116 -0.65 -11.95 -23.93
CA LYS A 116 -0.15 -11.87 -25.31
C LYS A 116 1.20 -11.16 -25.30
N ILE A 117 2.00 -11.40 -26.33
CA ILE A 117 3.27 -10.71 -26.55
C ILE A 117 3.13 -9.93 -27.85
N GLU A 118 3.23 -8.61 -27.76
CA GLU A 118 3.18 -7.71 -28.92
C GLU A 118 4.44 -6.84 -28.90
N ASN A 119 5.17 -6.83 -30.01
CA ASN A 119 6.42 -6.06 -30.16
C ASN A 119 7.47 -6.32 -29.05
N GLY A 120 7.51 -7.54 -28.50
CA GLY A 120 8.41 -7.91 -27.41
C GLY A 120 7.94 -7.46 -26.01
N GLU A 121 6.80 -6.80 -25.90
CA GLU A 121 6.17 -6.44 -24.63
C GLU A 121 5.08 -7.44 -24.25
N VAL A 122 4.99 -7.77 -22.96
CA VAL A 122 3.98 -8.69 -22.43
C VAL A 122 2.77 -7.91 -21.94
N PHE A 123 1.61 -8.32 -22.42
CA PHE A 123 0.30 -7.80 -22.01
C PHE A 123 -0.51 -8.91 -21.35
N TYR A 124 -1.30 -8.56 -20.35
CA TYR A 124 -2.23 -9.46 -19.66
C TYR A 124 -3.66 -8.96 -19.84
N MET A 125 -4.59 -9.88 -20.09
CA MET A 125 -6.01 -9.56 -20.09
C MET A 125 -6.53 -9.63 -18.66
N VAL A 126 -6.86 -8.47 -18.10
CA VAL A 126 -7.22 -8.30 -16.70
C VAL A 126 -8.74 -8.27 -16.57
N LYS A 127 -9.28 -9.09 -15.67
CA LYS A 127 -10.63 -8.96 -15.15
C LYS A 127 -10.55 -8.23 -13.81
N TRP A 128 -11.15 -7.05 -13.74
CA TRP A 128 -11.20 -6.24 -12.52
C TRP A 128 -12.39 -6.65 -11.66
N VAL A 129 -12.23 -6.56 -10.33
CA VAL A 129 -13.31 -6.81 -9.39
C VAL A 129 -14.48 -5.86 -9.67
N ASN A 130 -15.69 -6.39 -9.77
CA ASN A 130 -16.94 -5.63 -9.99
C ASN A 130 -16.95 -4.77 -11.28
N TRP A 131 -16.14 -5.10 -12.28
CA TRP A 131 -16.18 -4.47 -13.60
C TRP A 131 -16.47 -5.51 -14.67
N GLU A 132 -17.41 -5.25 -15.59
CA GLU A 132 -17.82 -6.23 -16.59
C GLU A 132 -16.76 -6.44 -17.68
N ASP A 133 -16.14 -5.36 -18.14
CA ASP A 133 -15.18 -5.41 -19.23
C ASP A 133 -13.81 -5.93 -18.82
N MET A 134 -13.09 -6.49 -19.79
CA MET A 134 -11.71 -6.94 -19.62
C MET A 134 -10.81 -6.09 -20.52
N ASN A 135 -9.71 -5.62 -19.97
CA ASN A 135 -8.75 -4.78 -20.69
C ASN A 135 -7.37 -5.43 -20.74
N TRP A 136 -6.61 -5.10 -21.78
CA TRP A 136 -5.22 -5.52 -21.93
C TRP A 136 -4.30 -4.53 -21.24
N GLU A 137 -3.67 -4.97 -20.15
CA GLU A 137 -2.73 -4.16 -19.37
C GLU A 137 -1.30 -4.65 -19.56
N ARG A 138 -0.35 -3.72 -19.50
CA ARG A 138 1.08 -4.05 -19.59
C ARG A 138 1.56 -4.77 -18.33
N TYR A 139 2.60 -5.58 -18.46
CA TYR A 139 3.20 -6.29 -17.33
C TYR A 139 3.63 -5.35 -16.18
N ASP A 140 4.11 -4.15 -16.47
CA ASP A 140 4.53 -3.17 -15.45
C ASP A 140 3.38 -2.58 -14.63
N VAL A 141 2.14 -2.76 -15.07
CA VAL A 141 0.92 -2.41 -14.32
C VAL A 141 0.47 -3.58 -13.45
N VAL A 142 0.61 -4.80 -13.97
CA VAL A 142 0.08 -6.04 -13.33
C VAL A 142 1.11 -6.71 -12.41
N ASN A 143 2.40 -6.39 -12.52
CA ASN A 143 3.48 -7.01 -11.75
C ASN A 143 3.31 -6.87 -10.23
N ASP A 144 2.68 -5.79 -9.77
CA ASP A 144 2.37 -5.56 -8.36
C ASP A 144 1.28 -6.54 -7.84
N CYS A 145 0.46 -7.11 -8.73
CA CYS A 145 -0.56 -8.11 -8.43
C CYS A 145 0.02 -9.54 -8.35
N THR A 146 1.03 -9.74 -7.50
CA THR A 146 1.81 -10.99 -7.39
C THR A 146 0.93 -12.22 -7.13
N ALA A 147 -0.14 -12.10 -6.35
CA ALA A 147 -1.07 -13.19 -6.06
C ALA A 147 -1.83 -13.66 -7.32
N ALA A 148 -2.36 -12.73 -8.11
CA ALA A 148 -3.09 -13.02 -9.34
C ALA A 148 -2.16 -13.63 -10.41
N LEU A 149 -0.95 -13.08 -10.57
CA LEU A 149 0.08 -13.63 -11.44
C LEU A 149 0.48 -15.05 -11.03
N LYS A 150 0.74 -15.28 -9.74
CA LYS A 150 1.09 -16.60 -9.22
C LYS A 150 -0.03 -17.61 -9.49
N LYS A 151 -1.30 -17.22 -9.32
CA LYS A 151 -2.45 -18.07 -9.62
C LYS A 151 -2.57 -18.37 -11.12
N TYR A 152 -2.38 -17.37 -11.98
CA TYR A 152 -2.47 -17.51 -13.43
C TYR A 152 -1.43 -18.48 -14.00
N TRP A 153 -0.17 -18.35 -13.59
CA TRP A 153 0.92 -19.20 -14.06
C TRP A 153 0.96 -20.58 -13.40
N LYS A 154 0.18 -20.78 -12.33
CA LYS A 154 -0.04 -22.10 -11.71
C LYS A 154 -0.99 -22.92 -12.59
N LYS A 155 -0.50 -23.38 -13.74
CA LYS A 155 -1.23 -24.28 -14.66
C LYS A 155 -1.75 -25.50 -13.89
N PRO A 156 -3.03 -25.89 -14.01
CA PRO A 156 -3.36 -27.31 -13.96
C PRO A 156 -2.79 -27.92 -15.25
N CYS A 157 -1.87 -28.87 -15.11
CA CYS A 157 -1.40 -29.69 -16.23
C CYS A 157 -2.60 -30.54 -16.72
N ARG A 158 -3.42 -30.01 -17.62
CA ARG A 158 -4.35 -30.80 -18.43
C ARG A 158 -3.69 -31.04 -19.77
N LEU A 159 -2.92 -32.12 -19.83
CA LEU A 159 -2.75 -32.86 -21.07
C LEU A 159 -4.14 -33.37 -21.43
N GLU A 160 -4.77 -32.77 -22.43
CA GLU A 160 -5.94 -33.39 -23.07
C GLU A 160 -5.47 -34.70 -23.72
N LYS A 161 -6.26 -35.77 -23.51
CA LYS A 161 -6.02 -37.13 -24.01
C LYS A 161 -6.48 -37.27 -25.45
#